data_AF-A0A258QUW9-F1
#
_entry.id   AF-A0A258QUW9-F1
#
_cell.length_a   1.000
_cell.length_b   1.000
_cell.length_c   1.000
_cell.angle_alpha   90.00
_cell.angle_beta   90.00
_cell.angle_gamma   90.00
#
_symmetry.space_group_name_H-M   'P 1'
#
loop_
_entity.id
_entity.type
_entity.pdbx_description
1 polymer ?
#
loop_
_entity_poly.entity_id
_entity_poly.type
_entity_poly.pdbx_seq_one_letter_code
_entity_poly.pdbx_strand_id
1 'polypeptide(L)'
;MRKNFGALAVLKGIDLDVAPGEVVALIGRSGSGKSTALRCVNGLEKVDGGELTVCGRALHSGTVDLRELRQDVGIVFQSYNLFPHLTVEQNVTLAPRKVKRIGKGEARDLAAEVLAQVGLADKAQSYPEQLSGGQQQRVAIARVTHEMAFARSVAHAVVFMHQGKVWESGKGEMLANPQTVELRQFVGNGL
;
A
#
# COMPACT_ATOMS: atom_id res chain seq x y z
N MET A 1 0.68 6.24 -16.83
CA MET A 1 0.67 7.52 -16.07
C MET A 1 2.03 8.23 -15.96
N ARG A 2 2.03 9.55 -15.78
CA ARG A 2 3.19 10.45 -15.59
C ARG A 2 3.02 11.35 -14.36
N LYS A 3 4.15 11.73 -13.72
CA LYS A 3 4.20 12.59 -12.53
C LYS A 3 5.51 13.37 -12.46
N ASN A 4 5.40 14.66 -12.19
CA ASN A 4 6.46 15.63 -12.00
C ASN A 4 6.34 16.32 -10.64
N PHE A 5 7.47 16.76 -10.09
CA PHE A 5 7.53 17.70 -8.96
C PHE A 5 8.41 18.88 -9.38
N GLY A 6 7.77 19.99 -9.76
CA GLY A 6 8.46 21.07 -10.46
C GLY A 6 9.09 20.55 -11.76
N ALA A 7 10.39 20.76 -11.95
CA ALA A 7 11.13 20.28 -13.11
C ALA A 7 11.50 18.78 -13.04
N LEU A 8 11.35 18.12 -11.88
CA LEU A 8 11.77 16.74 -11.69
C LEU A 8 10.69 15.76 -12.17
N ALA A 9 10.93 15.07 -13.28
CA ALA A 9 10.07 13.99 -13.75
C ALA A 9 10.32 12.69 -12.97
N VAL A 10 9.38 12.32 -12.09
CA VAL A 10 9.48 11.15 -11.20
C VAL A 10 8.85 9.90 -11.80
N LEU A 11 7.67 10.02 -12.42
CA LEU A 11 7.05 8.94 -13.21
C LEU A 11 7.05 9.35 -14.67
N LYS A 12 7.76 8.59 -15.51
CA LYS A 12 8.09 8.96 -16.89
C LYS A 12 7.28 8.18 -17.93
N GLY A 13 6.04 7.84 -17.60
CA GLY A 13 5.19 6.98 -18.42
C GLY A 13 5.33 5.54 -17.94
N ILE A 14 4.56 5.20 -16.91
CA ILE A 14 4.44 3.82 -16.43
C ILE A 14 3.08 3.26 -16.83
N ASP A 15 3.07 2.01 -17.28
CA ASP A 15 1.86 1.25 -17.60
C ASP A 15 1.85 0.03 -16.68
N LEU A 16 0.74 -0.15 -15.97
CA LEU A 16 0.55 -1.22 -15.00
C LEU A 16 -0.94 -1.48 -14.88
N ASP A 17 -1.31 -2.75 -15.01
CA ASP A 17 -2.65 -3.25 -14.71
C ASP A 17 -2.54 -4.20 -13.51
N VAL A 18 -3.52 -4.13 -12.60
CA VAL A 18 -3.57 -4.97 -11.40
C VAL A 18 -5.00 -5.47 -11.26
N ALA A 19 -5.19 -6.76 -11.43
CA ALA A 19 -6.51 -7.37 -11.37
C ALA A 19 -7.03 -7.49 -9.93
N PRO A 20 -8.35 -7.54 -9.70
CA PRO A 20 -8.92 -7.87 -8.39
C PRO A 20 -8.37 -9.19 -7.86
N GLY A 21 -7.93 -9.20 -6.60
CA GLY A 21 -7.32 -10.38 -5.95
C GLY A 21 -5.84 -10.61 -6.29
N GLU A 22 -5.27 -9.84 -7.21
CA GLU A 22 -3.84 -9.90 -7.51
C GLU A 22 -3.02 -9.20 -6.41
N VAL A 23 -1.84 -9.74 -6.14
CA VAL A 23 -0.87 -9.17 -5.20
C VAL A 23 0.39 -8.87 -5.98
N VAL A 24 0.70 -7.58 -6.11
CA VAL A 24 1.80 -7.11 -6.94
C VAL A 24 2.86 -6.44 -6.07
N ALA A 25 4.09 -6.92 -6.17
CA ALA A 25 5.24 -6.33 -5.51
C ALA A 25 5.95 -5.33 -6.43
N LEU A 26 5.94 -4.04 -6.09
CA LEU A 26 6.76 -3.04 -6.77
C LEU A 26 8.16 -3.00 -6.14
N ILE A 27 9.18 -3.32 -6.93
CA ILE A 27 10.58 -3.36 -6.48
C ILE A 27 11.46 -2.38 -7.27
N GLY A 28 12.65 -2.10 -6.73
CA GLY A 28 13.66 -1.28 -7.39
C GLY A 28 14.35 -0.31 -6.43
N ARG A 29 15.40 0.37 -6.91
CA ARG A 29 16.24 1.27 -6.10
C ARG A 29 15.49 2.45 -5.50
N SER A 30 16.06 3.08 -4.47
CA SER A 30 15.56 4.36 -3.96
C SER A 30 15.48 5.39 -5.10
N GLY A 31 14.47 6.26 -5.06
CA GLY A 31 14.24 7.26 -6.11
C GLY A 31 13.63 6.72 -7.42
N SER A 32 13.32 5.43 -7.54
CA SER A 32 12.74 4.88 -8.78
C SER A 32 11.27 5.25 -9.03
N GLY A 33 10.59 5.89 -8.08
CA GLY A 33 9.21 6.37 -8.20
C GLY A 33 8.13 5.46 -7.56
N LYS A 34 8.50 4.33 -6.93
CA LYS A 34 7.55 3.37 -6.31
C LYS A 34 6.55 4.03 -5.35
N SER A 35 7.05 4.73 -4.34
CA SER A 35 6.19 5.38 -3.34
C SER A 35 5.30 6.45 -3.97
N THR A 36 5.80 7.14 -5.00
CA THR A 36 5.01 8.11 -5.77
C THR A 36 3.90 7.42 -6.54
N ALA A 37 4.17 6.29 -7.20
CA ALA A 37 3.16 5.51 -7.89
C ALA A 37 2.06 5.02 -6.94
N LEU A 38 2.44 4.45 -5.78
CA LEU A 38 1.48 4.01 -4.76
C LEU A 38 0.65 5.17 -4.19
N ARG A 39 1.24 6.36 -4.02
CA ARG A 39 0.52 7.57 -3.60
C ARG A 39 -0.45 8.07 -4.67
N CYS A 40 -0.13 7.94 -5.96
CA CYS A 40 -1.08 8.24 -7.03
C CYS A 40 -2.29 7.30 -6.97
N VAL A 41 -2.09 6.00 -6.73
CA VAL A 41 -3.18 5.02 -6.64
C VAL A 41 -4.19 5.38 -5.54
N ASN A 42 -3.74 5.81 -4.37
CA ASN A 42 -4.65 6.25 -3.29
C ASN A 42 -5.02 7.75 -3.35
N GLY A 43 -4.70 8.44 -4.44
CA GLY A 43 -4.98 9.86 -4.63
C GLY A 43 -4.36 10.78 -3.58
N LEU A 44 -3.21 10.40 -3.00
CA LEU A 44 -2.35 11.29 -2.20
C LEU A 44 -1.48 12.18 -3.09
N GLU A 45 -1.21 11.73 -4.32
CA GLU A 45 -0.57 12.50 -5.36
C GLU A 45 -1.47 12.55 -6.59
N LYS A 46 -1.56 13.70 -7.25
CA LYS A 46 -2.22 13.83 -8.55
C LYS A 46 -1.27 13.41 -9.66
N VAL A 47 -1.78 12.69 -10.67
CA VAL A 47 -1.04 12.44 -11.91
C VAL A 47 -1.00 13.71 -12.75
N ASP A 48 0.09 13.93 -13.48
CA ASP A 48 0.25 15.10 -14.37
C ASP A 48 0.00 14.74 -15.85
N GLY A 49 -0.15 13.44 -16.17
CA GLY A 49 -0.49 13.01 -17.51
C GLY A 49 -0.70 11.50 -17.64
N GLY A 50 -1.34 11.11 -18.75
CA GLY A 50 -1.82 9.75 -18.96
C GLY A 50 -3.04 9.42 -18.09
N GLU A 51 -3.45 8.17 -18.13
CA GLU A 51 -4.66 7.70 -17.45
C GLU A 51 -4.31 6.93 -16.18
N LEU A 52 -5.21 7.02 -15.21
CA LEU A 52 -5.21 6.24 -13.98
C LEU A 52 -6.66 5.96 -13.59
N THR A 53 -6.98 4.67 -13.47
CA THR A 53 -8.28 4.17 -13.02
C THR A 53 -8.06 3.25 -11.83
N VAL A 54 -8.79 3.47 -10.74
CA VAL A 54 -8.66 2.69 -9.49
C VAL A 54 -10.05 2.35 -8.99
N CYS A 55 -10.33 1.07 -8.74
CA CYS A 55 -11.66 0.59 -8.31
C CYS A 55 -12.79 1.13 -9.20
N GLY A 56 -12.61 1.11 -10.53
CA GLY A 56 -13.57 1.62 -11.52
C GLY A 56 -13.67 3.15 -11.63
N ARG A 57 -12.87 3.92 -10.87
CA ARG A 57 -12.92 5.39 -10.84
C ARG A 57 -11.73 6.00 -11.59
N ALA A 58 -11.99 6.93 -12.50
CA ALA A 58 -10.98 7.61 -13.29
C ALA A 58 -10.34 8.80 -12.54
N LEU A 59 -9.22 8.57 -11.84
CA LEU A 59 -8.56 9.56 -10.96
C LEU A 59 -7.92 10.72 -11.74
N HIS A 60 -7.51 10.49 -12.99
CA HIS A 60 -6.87 11.50 -13.84
C HIS A 60 -7.81 12.65 -14.23
N SER A 61 -9.13 12.47 -14.12
CA SER A 61 -10.14 13.50 -14.44
C SER A 61 -10.28 14.59 -13.36
N GLY A 62 -9.76 14.36 -12.15
CA GLY A 62 -9.86 15.29 -11.02
C GLY A 62 -11.25 15.44 -10.39
N THR A 63 -12.24 14.67 -10.85
CA THR A 63 -13.64 14.75 -10.38
C THR A 63 -14.01 13.72 -9.31
N VAL A 64 -13.12 12.79 -9.03
CA VAL A 64 -13.36 11.68 -8.09
C VAL A 64 -13.40 12.18 -6.64
N ASP A 65 -14.44 11.77 -5.89
CA ASP A 65 -14.45 11.95 -4.44
C ASP A 65 -13.38 11.07 -3.80
N LEU A 66 -12.28 11.71 -3.38
CA LEU A 66 -11.15 11.04 -2.75
C LEU A 66 -11.51 10.43 -1.38
N ARG A 67 -12.56 10.92 -0.70
CA ARG A 67 -13.03 10.32 0.56
C ARG A 67 -13.69 8.98 0.30
N GLU A 68 -14.45 8.86 -0.77
CA GLU A 68 -15.07 7.59 -1.18
C GLU A 68 -13.99 6.60 -1.63
N LEU A 69 -13.08 7.04 -2.52
CA LEU A 69 -11.95 6.22 -2.98
C LEU A 69 -11.14 5.63 -1.81
N ARG A 70 -10.81 6.46 -0.80
CA ARG A 70 -9.99 6.05 0.35
C ARG A 70 -10.69 5.11 1.34
N GLN A 71 -11.99 4.87 1.17
CA GLN A 71 -12.69 3.81 1.90
C GLN A 71 -12.48 2.44 1.25
N ASP A 72 -12.24 2.41 -0.06
CA ASP A 72 -11.95 1.19 -0.83
C ASP A 72 -10.43 0.94 -0.94
N VAL A 73 -9.62 2.01 -0.95
CA VAL A 73 -8.17 1.95 -1.13
C VAL A 73 -7.44 2.22 0.19
N GLY A 74 -6.99 1.13 0.80
CA GLY A 74 -6.12 1.15 1.96
C GLY A 74 -4.67 1.51 1.64
N ILE A 75 -3.96 2.16 2.58
CA ILE A 75 -2.51 2.38 2.47
C ILE A 75 -1.79 2.18 3.81
N VAL A 76 -0.69 1.43 3.78
CA VAL A 76 0.24 1.27 4.91
C VAL A 76 1.53 2.02 4.57
N PHE A 77 1.96 2.91 5.46
CA PHE A 77 3.17 3.70 5.27
C PHE A 77 4.40 3.03 5.92
N GLN A 78 5.59 3.38 5.44
CA GLN A 78 6.87 2.90 6.01
C GLN A 78 7.06 3.34 7.46
N SER A 79 6.76 4.61 7.75
CA SER A 79 6.54 5.08 9.12
C SER A 79 5.10 4.70 9.45
N TYR A 80 4.88 3.71 10.31
CA TYR A 80 3.58 3.02 10.53
C TYR A 80 2.37 3.97 10.74
N ASN A 81 2.63 5.23 11.10
CA ASN A 81 1.66 6.33 11.21
C ASN A 81 0.51 5.97 12.16
N LEU A 82 0.82 5.23 13.22
CA LEU A 82 -0.13 4.95 14.30
C LEU A 82 -0.36 6.23 15.10
N PHE A 83 -1.57 6.40 15.62
CA PHE A 83 -1.90 7.48 16.54
C PHE A 83 -1.31 7.13 17.91
N PRO A 84 -0.28 7.86 18.40
CA PRO A 84 0.47 7.46 19.59
C PRO A 84 -0.36 7.57 20.89
N HIS A 85 -1.36 8.44 20.88
CA HIS A 85 -2.27 8.70 22.00
C HIS A 85 -3.48 7.76 22.04
N LEU A 86 -3.54 6.77 21.14
CA LEU A 86 -4.61 5.77 21.07
C LEU A 86 -4.03 4.38 21.31
N THR A 87 -4.80 3.51 21.96
CA THR A 87 -4.44 2.09 22.06
C THR A 87 -4.45 1.41 20.70
N VAL A 88 -3.91 0.19 20.61
CA VAL A 88 -3.96 -0.63 19.39
C VAL A 88 -5.40 -0.84 18.92
N GLU A 89 -6.33 -1.21 19.81
CA GLU A 89 -7.75 -1.36 19.49
C GLU A 89 -8.33 -0.05 18.96
N GLN A 90 -8.01 1.09 19.60
CA GLN A 90 -8.50 2.39 19.16
C GLN A 90 -7.94 2.80 17.80
N ASN A 91 -6.67 2.49 17.53
CA ASN A 91 -6.05 2.70 16.21
C ASN A 91 -6.78 1.93 15.11
N VAL A 92 -7.15 0.69 15.36
CA VAL A 92 -7.89 -0.17 14.41
C VAL A 92 -9.34 0.29 14.25
N THR A 93 -10.01 0.67 15.35
CA THR A 93 -11.44 1.01 15.34
C THR A 93 -11.76 2.46 14.98
N LEU A 94 -10.77 3.37 14.96
CA LEU A 94 -11.00 4.80 14.72
C LEU A 94 -11.72 5.05 13.39
N ALA A 95 -11.20 4.51 12.28
CA ALA A 95 -11.76 4.72 10.96
C ALA A 95 -13.15 4.06 10.78
N PRO A 96 -13.37 2.79 11.14
CA PRO A 96 -14.69 2.17 11.12
C PRO A 96 -15.73 2.97 11.91
N ARG A 97 -15.40 3.45 13.10
CA ARG A 97 -16.34 4.20 13.95
C ARG A 97 -16.62 5.61 13.43
N LYS A 98 -15.62 6.30 12.87
CA LYS A 98 -15.77 7.71 12.44
C LYS A 98 -16.25 7.85 11.00
N VAL A 99 -15.86 6.94 10.11
CA VAL A 99 -16.18 6.98 8.68
C VAL A 99 -17.38 6.10 8.38
N LYS A 100 -17.35 4.81 8.76
CA LYS A 100 -18.43 3.85 8.52
C LYS A 100 -19.55 3.89 9.58
N ARG A 101 -19.33 4.62 10.69
CA ARG A 101 -20.30 4.81 11.78
C ARG A 101 -20.78 3.51 12.44
N ILE A 102 -19.96 2.46 12.44
CA ILE A 102 -20.30 1.19 13.09
C ILE A 102 -20.36 1.32 14.62
N GLY A 103 -21.12 0.42 15.25
CA GLY A 103 -21.34 0.43 16.70
C GLY A 103 -20.06 0.16 17.51
N LYS A 104 -20.03 0.57 18.79
CA LYS A 104 -18.85 0.34 19.66
C LYS A 104 -18.58 -1.15 19.89
N GLY A 105 -19.61 -1.96 20.09
CA GLY A 105 -19.48 -3.41 20.26
C GLY A 105 -18.94 -4.06 18.99
N GLU A 106 -19.62 -3.83 17.86
CA GLU A 106 -19.20 -4.30 16.54
C GLU A 106 -17.76 -3.90 16.18
N ALA A 107 -17.35 -2.66 16.47
CA ALA A 107 -15.98 -2.23 16.25
C ALA A 107 -14.97 -3.00 17.11
N ARG A 108 -15.34 -3.33 18.35
CA ARG A 108 -14.49 -4.11 19.26
C ARG A 108 -14.32 -5.54 18.77
N ASP A 109 -15.40 -6.15 18.29
CA ASP A 109 -15.39 -7.51 17.74
C ASP A 109 -14.52 -7.56 16.47
N LEU A 110 -14.69 -6.59 15.57
CA LEU A 110 -13.84 -6.39 14.39
C LEU A 110 -12.36 -6.26 14.78
N ALA A 111 -12.06 -5.44 15.79
CA ALA A 111 -10.68 -5.25 16.24
C ALA A 111 -10.09 -6.53 16.83
N ALA A 112 -10.85 -7.26 17.63
CA ALA A 112 -10.42 -8.54 18.18
C ALA A 112 -10.10 -9.55 17.07
N GLU A 113 -10.95 -9.63 16.04
CA GLU A 113 -10.75 -10.50 14.89
C GLU A 113 -9.45 -10.18 14.13
N VAL A 114 -9.30 -8.93 13.66
CA VAL A 114 -8.12 -8.56 12.84
C VAL A 114 -6.83 -8.61 13.65
N LEU A 115 -6.87 -8.27 14.94
CA LEU A 115 -5.69 -8.35 15.82
C LEU A 115 -5.28 -9.80 16.08
N ALA A 116 -6.24 -10.72 16.22
CA ALA A 116 -5.92 -12.14 16.31
C ALA A 116 -5.23 -12.64 15.04
N GLN A 117 -5.71 -12.22 13.88
CA GLN A 117 -5.14 -12.64 12.59
C GLN A 117 -3.70 -12.13 12.37
N VAL A 118 -3.33 -10.97 12.92
CA VAL A 118 -1.94 -10.46 12.89
C VAL A 118 -1.11 -10.82 14.14
N GLY A 119 -1.63 -11.68 15.01
CA GLY A 119 -0.93 -12.17 16.21
C GLY A 119 -0.66 -11.07 17.25
N LEU A 120 -1.63 -10.19 17.49
CA LEU A 120 -1.56 -9.06 18.43
C LEU A 120 -2.81 -8.93 19.32
N ALA A 121 -3.60 -10.01 19.48
CA ALA A 121 -4.81 -9.99 20.30
C ALA A 121 -4.54 -9.57 21.76
N ASP A 122 -3.41 -10.02 22.32
CA ASP A 122 -2.95 -9.69 23.68
C ASP A 122 -2.47 -8.24 23.84
N LYS A 123 -2.25 -7.52 22.72
CA LYS A 123 -1.75 -6.14 22.68
C LYS A 123 -2.82 -5.10 22.41
N ALA A 124 -4.11 -5.48 22.37
CA ALA A 124 -5.21 -4.58 22.04
C ALA A 124 -5.25 -3.29 22.89
N GLN A 125 -4.87 -3.39 24.17
CA GLN A 125 -4.85 -2.25 25.10
C GLN A 125 -3.48 -1.56 25.21
N SER A 126 -2.45 -2.03 24.50
CA SER A 126 -1.14 -1.38 24.48
C SER A 126 -1.17 -0.11 23.64
N TYR A 127 -0.28 0.83 23.95
CA TYR A 127 0.01 2.01 23.13
C TYR A 127 1.14 1.71 22.14
N PRO A 128 1.23 2.42 20.99
CA PRO A 128 2.24 2.17 19.97
C PRO A 128 3.70 2.15 20.47
N GLU A 129 4.05 3.01 21.43
CA GLU A 129 5.38 3.08 22.04
C GLU A 129 5.79 1.82 22.80
N GLN A 130 4.82 0.99 23.19
CA GLN A 130 5.04 -0.29 23.89
C GLN A 130 5.23 -1.46 22.92
N LEU A 131 5.22 -1.20 21.61
CA LEU A 131 5.33 -2.20 20.55
C LEU A 131 6.68 -2.09 19.83
N SER A 132 7.23 -3.24 19.45
CA SER A 132 8.37 -3.28 18.52
C SER A 132 7.97 -2.75 17.13
N GLY A 133 8.94 -2.34 16.31
CA GLY A 133 8.65 -1.85 14.96
C GLY A 133 7.85 -2.84 14.10
N GLY A 134 8.19 -4.14 14.16
CA GLY A 134 7.45 -5.18 13.46
C GLY A 134 6.02 -5.37 13.99
N GLN A 135 5.79 -5.17 15.30
CA GLN A 135 4.43 -5.17 15.86
C GLN A 135 3.66 -3.94 15.40
N GLN A 136 4.26 -2.75 15.41
CA GLN A 136 3.61 -1.53 14.90
C GLN A 136 3.23 -1.65 13.42
N GLN A 137 4.08 -2.30 12.60
CA GLN A 137 3.76 -2.60 11.21
C GLN A 137 2.51 -3.48 11.08
N ARG A 138 2.43 -4.54 11.87
CA ARG A 138 1.26 -5.43 11.87
C ARG A 138 -0.02 -4.73 12.33
N VAL A 139 0.05 -3.82 13.31
CA VAL A 139 -1.08 -2.94 13.66
C VAL A 139 -1.48 -2.04 12.49
N ALA A 140 -0.49 -1.46 11.79
CA ALA A 140 -0.77 -0.59 10.65
C ALA A 140 -1.45 -1.36 9.50
N ILE A 141 -1.09 -2.63 9.28
CA ILE A 141 -1.79 -3.53 8.35
C ILE A 141 -3.22 -3.79 8.84
N ALA A 142 -3.40 -4.22 10.10
CA ALA A 142 -4.72 -4.52 10.68
C ALA A 142 -5.69 -3.32 10.66
N ARG A 143 -5.18 -2.09 10.75
CA ARG A 143 -5.98 -0.86 10.61
C ARG A 143 -6.57 -0.69 9.21
N VAL A 144 -5.84 -1.13 8.19
CA VAL A 144 -6.15 -0.88 6.79
C VAL A 144 -7.02 -1.98 6.19
N THR A 145 -6.71 -3.22 6.55
CA THR A 145 -7.36 -4.40 5.96
C THR A 145 -8.36 -4.97 6.95
N HIS A 146 -9.66 -4.87 6.63
CA HIS A 146 -10.69 -5.66 7.30
C HIS A 146 -10.79 -7.10 6.75
N GLU A 147 -9.98 -7.42 5.72
CA GLU A 147 -9.91 -8.72 5.07
C GLU A 147 -8.46 -9.23 5.07
N MET A 148 -8.12 -10.12 6.00
CA MET A 148 -6.78 -10.73 6.11
C MET A 148 -6.42 -11.72 5.00
N ALA A 149 -7.35 -12.04 4.09
CA ALA A 149 -7.04 -12.79 2.87
C ALA A 149 -5.91 -12.10 2.06
N PHE A 150 -5.85 -10.77 2.13
CA PHE A 150 -4.82 -9.95 1.50
C PHE A 150 -3.40 -10.18 2.06
N ALA A 151 -3.26 -10.41 3.37
CA ALA A 151 -1.96 -10.52 4.03
C ALA A 151 -1.30 -11.91 3.89
N ARG A 152 -2.06 -12.93 3.45
CA ARG A 152 -1.60 -14.33 3.43
C ARG A 152 -0.95 -14.79 2.12
N SER A 153 -0.93 -13.96 1.07
CA SER A 153 -0.43 -14.39 -0.24
C SER A 153 0.95 -13.84 -0.56
N VAL A 154 1.78 -14.72 -1.15
CA VAL A 154 3.02 -14.34 -1.83
C VAL A 154 2.63 -13.55 -3.07
N ALA A 155 3.43 -12.55 -3.45
CA ALA A 155 3.16 -11.74 -4.64
C ALA A 155 2.92 -12.62 -5.88
N HIS A 156 1.76 -12.46 -6.50
CA HIS A 156 1.38 -13.09 -7.76
C HIS A 156 2.25 -12.54 -8.91
N ALA A 157 2.59 -11.25 -8.85
CA ALA A 157 3.47 -10.58 -9.80
C ALA A 157 4.47 -9.66 -9.11
N VAL A 158 5.62 -9.47 -9.75
CA VAL A 158 6.67 -8.53 -9.38
C VAL A 158 6.82 -7.53 -10.51
N VAL A 159 6.94 -6.25 -10.17
CA VAL A 159 7.12 -5.14 -11.11
C VAL A 159 8.41 -4.42 -10.74
N PHE A 160 9.38 -4.44 -11.64
CA PHE A 160 10.65 -3.76 -11.45
C PHE A 160 10.62 -2.34 -12.02
N MET A 161 10.85 -1.37 -11.13
CA MET A 161 10.91 0.05 -11.46
C MET A 161 12.33 0.62 -11.32
N HIS A 162 12.78 1.32 -12.36
CA HIS A 162 14.03 2.07 -12.35
C HIS A 162 13.89 3.39 -13.11
N GLN A 163 14.38 4.48 -12.49
CA GLN A 163 14.36 5.85 -13.05
C GLN A 163 12.98 6.33 -13.53
N GLY A 164 11.92 5.99 -12.81
CA GLY A 164 10.56 6.44 -13.13
C GLY A 164 9.87 5.65 -14.24
N LYS A 165 10.42 4.50 -14.63
CA LYS A 165 9.86 3.58 -15.64
C LYS A 165 9.69 2.18 -15.05
N VAL A 166 8.70 1.46 -15.56
CA VAL A 166 8.61 0.00 -15.42
C VAL A 166 9.46 -0.62 -16.52
N TRP A 167 10.40 -1.48 -16.15
CA TRP A 167 11.31 -2.14 -17.09
C TRP A 167 10.91 -3.59 -17.34
N GLU A 168 10.47 -4.27 -16.30
CA GLU A 168 10.14 -5.68 -16.38
C GLU A 168 9.02 -5.99 -15.37
N SER A 169 8.09 -6.87 -15.77
CA SER A 169 7.00 -7.34 -14.92
C SER A 169 6.73 -8.82 -15.20
N GLY A 170 6.49 -9.60 -14.16
CA GLY A 170 6.22 -11.04 -14.30
C GLY A 170 6.14 -11.74 -12.95
N LYS A 171 6.18 -13.07 -12.97
CA LYS A 171 6.24 -13.86 -11.73
C LYS A 171 7.59 -13.66 -11.03
N GLY A 172 7.67 -14.00 -9.74
CA GLY A 172 8.91 -13.86 -8.95
C GLY A 172 10.15 -14.55 -9.54
N GLU A 173 9.96 -15.58 -10.37
CA GLU A 173 11.02 -16.27 -11.13
C GLU A 173 11.84 -15.33 -12.03
N MET A 174 11.28 -14.19 -12.45
CA MET A 174 11.99 -13.17 -13.24
C MET A 174 13.23 -12.61 -12.53
N LEU A 175 13.28 -12.67 -11.19
CA LEU A 175 14.44 -12.22 -10.43
C LEU A 175 15.62 -13.19 -10.56
N ALA A 176 15.35 -14.46 -10.82
CA ALA A 176 16.37 -15.47 -11.10
C ALA A 176 16.80 -15.48 -12.57
N ASN A 177 15.90 -15.11 -13.50
CA ASN A 177 16.19 -15.03 -14.93
C ASN A 177 15.76 -13.69 -15.55
N PRO A 178 16.42 -12.59 -15.17
CA PRO A 178 16.07 -11.24 -15.62
C PRO A 178 16.33 -11.03 -17.11
N GLN A 179 15.32 -10.53 -17.83
CA GLN A 179 15.41 -10.31 -19.28
C GLN A 179 16.02 -8.94 -19.62
N THR A 180 15.77 -7.93 -18.79
CA THR A 180 16.27 -6.57 -19.00
C THR A 180 17.69 -6.39 -18.47
N VAL A 181 18.42 -5.43 -19.03
CA VAL A 181 19.77 -5.08 -18.54
C VAL A 181 19.68 -4.45 -17.15
N GLU A 182 18.67 -3.62 -16.95
CA GLU A 182 18.42 -2.87 -15.72
C GLU A 182 18.10 -3.82 -14.56
N LEU A 183 17.26 -4.84 -14.77
CA LEU A 183 16.98 -5.83 -13.74
C LEU A 183 18.19 -6.72 -13.47
N ARG A 184 18.94 -7.13 -14.50
CA ARG A 184 20.22 -7.85 -14.33
C ARG A 184 21.20 -7.10 -13.45
N GLN A 185 21.37 -5.79 -13.69
CA GLN A 185 22.23 -4.94 -12.87
C GLN A 185 21.69 -4.74 -11.46
N PHE A 186 20.37 -4.69 -11.28
CA PHE A 186 19.77 -4.59 -9.95
C PHE A 186 20.04 -5.85 -9.14
N VAL A 187 19.74 -7.03 -9.67
CA VAL A 187 19.94 -8.32 -8.99
C VAL A 187 21.43 -8.61 -8.77
N GLY A 188 22.28 -8.34 -9.76
CA GLY A 188 23.72 -8.61 -9.69
C GLY A 188 24.48 -7.75 -8.67
N ASN A 189 23.91 -6.62 -8.23
CA ASN A 189 24.48 -5.76 -7.19
C ASN A 189 23.96 -6.10 -5.78
N GLY A 190 23.25 -7.23 -5.63
CA GLY A 190 22.57 -7.63 -4.41
C GLY A 190 21.15 -7.04 -4.31
N LEU A 191 20.19 -7.89 -3.92
CA LEU A 191 18.91 -7.46 -3.36
C LEU A 191 19.10 -6.82 -1.99
#